data_AF-A0A8X6IBZ8-F1
#
_entry.id   AF-A0A8X6IBZ8-F1
#
_cell.length_a   1.000
_cell.length_b   1.000
_cell.length_c   1.000
_cell.angle_alpha   90.00
_cell.angle_beta   90.00
_cell.angle_gamma   90.00
#
_symmetry.space_group_name_H-M   'P 1'
#
loop_
_entity.id
_entity.type
_entity.pdbx_description
1 polymer ?
#
loop_
_entity_poly.entity_id
_entity_poly.type
_entity_poly.pdbx_seq_one_letter_code
_entity_poly.pdbx_strand_id
1 'polypeptide(L)'
;ILRLVKKGVDVNKRHRYGWTSLQVAAMNGNLSVLELLLKSDADPDLGDNFSSVYKIAKEKRAHPLEVWSAREEEFSERLNTGALFSNCTALHYAVLADEIEAVEILLKHGANPQVCNDIGHKPIDYAKENSEVQKLLQSYAIKYEQKQEEIEAEARRRFPLEQRIKKFIVGQEGAIANVSAAIRRKENGWYDEDHPLVFLFMGSSGIGKTELAKLVARYLHKDKKNAFIRLDMSEYQEKQEVAKLIGSPPGYHGHDDGGQLTKQLKACPNAVVLFDEVDKAHPDVLTVMLQLFDEGRLTDGKGKTIECKDAIFIMTSNLASDEIARHALQLRAEAAELASQRYSNKTGDSEMVEKVTISKSFKENVVHPILKKHFKRYEFLGRITEIIYFLPFSKSELLKLTQMELEHWAEKAKERHNIELTWDRQLLEILCEGYDVHYGARSIKHEVERRVINPLADAQEKQLFTKGSSVHVTVEYNEDALNSQDADKVAGSVKLQVRSKRQAKNKLI
;
A
#
# COMPACT_ATOMS: atom_id res chain seq x y z
N ILE A 1 -32.62 -19.46 21.63
CA ILE A 1 -31.40 -19.05 20.88
C ILE A 1 -30.60 -20.26 20.42
N LEU A 2 -30.00 -21.07 21.31
CA LEU A 2 -29.18 -22.24 20.92
C LEU A 2 -29.86 -23.21 19.94
N ARG A 3 -31.16 -23.49 20.12
CA ARG A 3 -31.93 -24.34 19.19
C ARG A 3 -32.11 -23.73 17.80
N LEU A 4 -32.13 -22.40 17.69
CA LEU A 4 -32.26 -21.67 16.42
C LEU A 4 -30.90 -21.57 15.71
N VAL A 5 -29.82 -21.30 16.45
CA VAL A 5 -28.45 -21.33 15.92
C VAL A 5 -28.11 -22.72 15.38
N LYS A 6 -28.46 -23.78 16.11
CA LYS A 6 -28.33 -25.18 15.63
C LYS A 6 -29.17 -25.49 14.39
N LYS A 7 -30.20 -24.71 14.10
CA LYS A 7 -31.02 -24.82 12.88
C LYS A 7 -30.48 -23.97 11.72
N GLY A 8 -29.31 -23.34 11.87
CA GLY A 8 -28.66 -22.53 10.84
C GLY A 8 -29.17 -21.09 10.75
N VAL A 9 -29.84 -20.58 11.78
CA VAL A 9 -30.22 -19.16 11.83
C VAL A 9 -28.98 -18.32 12.10
N ASP A 10 -28.69 -17.39 11.18
CA ASP A 10 -27.62 -16.40 11.33
C ASP A 10 -27.90 -15.47 12.52
N VAL A 11 -26.96 -15.45 13.48
CA VAL A 11 -27.03 -14.67 14.72
C VAL A 11 -26.84 -13.17 14.47
N ASN A 12 -26.14 -12.83 13.39
CA ASN A 12 -25.85 -11.46 12.99
C ASN A 12 -26.90 -10.90 12.02
N LYS A 13 -27.96 -11.66 11.74
CA LYS A 13 -29.05 -11.21 10.88
C LYS A 13 -29.71 -9.98 11.48
N ARG A 14 -29.77 -8.93 10.66
CA ARG A 14 -30.39 -7.65 11.04
C ARG A 14 -31.91 -7.75 10.97
N HIS A 15 -32.56 -7.05 11.89
CA HIS A 15 -33.97 -6.73 11.81
C HIS A 15 -34.27 -5.98 10.51
N ARG A 16 -35.54 -6.02 10.06
CA ARG A 16 -36.00 -5.34 8.83
C ARG A 16 -35.60 -3.87 8.78
N TYR A 17 -35.49 -3.25 9.95
CA TYR A 17 -35.19 -1.83 10.14
C TYR A 17 -33.73 -1.51 10.53
N GLY A 18 -32.85 -2.51 10.74
CA GLY A 18 -31.39 -2.30 10.72
C GLY A 18 -30.56 -2.86 11.88
N TRP A 19 -31.16 -3.07 13.06
CA TRP A 19 -30.46 -3.47 14.28
C TRP A 19 -30.26 -4.99 14.41
N THR A 20 -29.38 -5.42 15.31
CA THR A 20 -29.14 -6.84 15.61
C THR A 20 -29.78 -7.26 16.93
N SER A 21 -29.97 -8.57 17.14
CA SER A 21 -30.47 -9.11 18.42
C SER A 21 -29.53 -8.79 19.59
N LEU A 22 -28.22 -8.65 19.32
CA LEU A 22 -27.22 -8.33 20.33
C LEU A 22 -27.36 -6.88 20.84
N GLN A 23 -27.65 -5.92 19.95
CA GLN A 23 -27.89 -4.52 20.32
C GLN A 23 -29.13 -4.37 21.19
N VAL A 24 -30.21 -5.09 20.87
CA VAL A 24 -31.44 -5.12 21.67
C VAL A 24 -31.17 -5.71 23.06
N ALA A 25 -30.45 -6.84 23.13
CA ALA A 25 -30.10 -7.47 24.39
C ALA A 25 -29.23 -6.56 25.28
N ALA A 26 -28.31 -5.80 24.66
CA ALA A 26 -27.45 -4.83 25.34
C ALA A 26 -28.24 -3.65 25.92
N MET A 27 -29.14 -3.04 25.15
CA MET A 27 -29.97 -1.92 25.63
C MET A 27 -30.92 -2.34 26.76
N ASN A 28 -31.47 -3.55 26.67
CA ASN A 28 -32.45 -4.05 27.63
C ASN A 28 -31.81 -4.71 28.88
N GLY A 29 -30.48 -4.73 28.99
CA GLY A 29 -29.79 -5.37 30.14
C GLY A 29 -29.97 -6.89 30.21
N ASN A 30 -30.30 -7.56 29.10
CA ASN A 30 -30.59 -9.00 29.08
C ASN A 30 -29.29 -9.83 29.04
N LEU A 31 -28.59 -9.90 30.17
CA LEU A 31 -27.25 -10.51 30.28
C LEU A 31 -27.18 -11.96 29.77
N SER A 32 -28.16 -12.80 30.10
CA SER A 32 -28.17 -14.21 29.67
C SER A 32 -28.31 -14.36 28.16
N VAL A 33 -29.09 -13.49 27.52
CA VAL A 33 -29.26 -13.47 26.06
C VAL A 33 -27.99 -12.96 25.41
N LEU A 34 -27.42 -11.88 25.93
CA LEU A 34 -26.18 -11.28 25.48
C LEU A 34 -25.04 -12.31 25.46
N GLU A 35 -24.83 -13.03 26.57
CA GLU A 35 -23.77 -14.04 26.69
C GLU A 35 -24.01 -15.23 25.74
N LEU A 36 -25.27 -15.67 25.57
CA LEU A 36 -25.61 -16.75 24.63
C LEU A 36 -25.36 -16.37 23.16
N LEU A 37 -25.65 -15.11 22.79
CA LEU A 37 -25.42 -14.61 21.44
C LEU A 37 -23.91 -14.52 21.14
N LEU A 38 -23.13 -13.96 22.06
CA LEU A 38 -21.67 -13.85 21.90
C LEU A 38 -20.98 -15.22 21.82
N LYS A 39 -21.42 -16.20 22.63
CA LYS A 39 -20.96 -17.60 22.52
C LYS A 39 -21.36 -18.29 21.21
N SER A 40 -22.27 -17.70 20.45
CA SER A 40 -22.75 -18.20 19.16
C SER A 40 -22.18 -17.40 17.98
N ASP A 41 -21.00 -16.79 18.13
CA ASP A 41 -20.32 -15.96 17.13
C ASP A 41 -21.10 -14.71 16.68
N ALA A 42 -21.88 -14.11 17.59
CA ALA A 42 -22.41 -12.76 17.36
C ALA A 42 -21.25 -11.75 17.35
N ASP A 43 -21.19 -10.91 16.31
CA ASP A 43 -20.19 -9.85 16.18
C ASP A 43 -20.60 -8.63 17.03
N PRO A 44 -19.86 -8.28 18.10
CA PRO A 44 -20.19 -7.16 18.97
C PRO A 44 -19.98 -5.79 18.32
N ASP A 45 -19.20 -5.71 17.25
CA ASP A 45 -18.81 -4.47 16.57
C ASP A 45 -19.70 -4.15 15.36
N LEU A 46 -20.72 -4.98 15.09
CA LEU A 46 -21.75 -4.66 14.10
C LEU A 46 -22.54 -3.41 14.53
N GLY A 47 -22.42 -2.35 13.73
CA GLY A 47 -23.18 -1.11 13.91
C GLY A 47 -24.62 -1.20 13.41
N ASP A 48 -25.55 -0.51 14.07
CA ASP A 48 -26.96 -0.40 13.68
C ASP A 48 -27.12 0.36 12.34
N ASN A 49 -27.95 -0.14 11.42
CA ASN A 49 -28.25 0.56 10.17
C ASN A 49 -29.43 1.54 10.30
N PHE A 50 -29.98 1.70 11.50
CA PHE A 50 -31.06 2.62 11.77
C PHE A 50 -30.55 4.06 11.81
N SER A 51 -30.89 4.83 10.77
CA SER A 51 -30.56 6.26 10.70
C SER A 51 -31.62 7.11 11.37
N SER A 52 -32.82 7.20 10.77
CA SER A 52 -33.97 7.86 11.36
C SER A 52 -35.27 7.16 10.98
N VAL A 53 -36.30 7.34 11.78
CA VAL A 53 -37.65 6.77 11.54
C VAL A 53 -38.14 7.10 10.13
N TYR A 54 -38.06 8.37 9.71
CA TYR A 54 -38.55 8.82 8.40
C TYR A 54 -37.75 8.24 7.24
N LYS A 55 -36.42 8.15 7.36
CA LYS A 55 -35.57 7.62 6.28
C LYS A 55 -35.82 6.12 6.11
N ILE A 56 -35.85 5.36 7.21
CA ILE A 56 -36.12 3.92 7.19
C ILE A 56 -37.54 3.62 6.70
N ALA A 57 -38.55 4.38 7.15
CA ALA A 57 -39.94 4.24 6.68
C ALA A 57 -40.05 4.41 5.16
N LYS A 58 -39.37 5.42 4.60
CA LYS A 58 -39.31 5.65 3.15
C LYS A 58 -38.61 4.52 2.41
N GLU A 59 -37.44 4.08 2.89
CA GLU A 59 -36.65 3.01 2.28
C GLU A 59 -37.38 1.65 2.29
N LYS A 60 -38.09 1.37 3.39
CA LYS A 60 -38.79 0.09 3.60
C LYS A 60 -40.26 0.11 3.18
N ARG A 61 -40.75 1.26 2.68
CA ARG A 61 -42.16 1.49 2.29
C ARG A 61 -43.13 1.13 3.43
N ALA A 62 -42.78 1.52 4.64
CA ALA A 62 -43.57 1.32 5.86
C ALA A 62 -44.09 2.66 6.38
N HIS A 63 -45.12 2.63 7.23
CA HIS A 63 -45.61 3.84 7.86
C HIS A 63 -44.65 4.28 8.97
N PRO A 64 -44.31 5.59 9.14
CA PRO A 64 -43.39 6.04 10.18
C PRO A 64 -43.76 5.58 11.59
N LEU A 65 -45.05 5.58 11.91
CA LEU A 65 -45.56 5.09 13.20
C LEU A 65 -45.28 3.60 13.42
N GLU A 66 -45.32 2.78 12.37
CA GLU A 66 -45.00 1.35 12.45
C GLU A 66 -43.52 1.13 12.76
N VAL A 67 -42.63 1.87 12.09
CA VAL A 67 -41.19 1.81 12.34
C VAL A 67 -40.85 2.28 13.75
N TRP A 68 -41.54 3.32 14.21
CA TRP A 68 -41.38 3.87 15.56
C TRP A 68 -41.85 2.87 16.63
N SER A 69 -43.08 2.36 16.50
CA SER A 69 -43.65 1.34 17.40
C SER A 69 -42.76 0.10 17.47
N ALA A 70 -42.32 -0.42 16.32
CA ALA A 70 -41.45 -1.60 16.29
C ALA A 70 -40.10 -1.36 16.99
N ARG A 71 -39.58 -0.13 16.99
CA ARG A 71 -38.32 0.17 17.68
C ARG A 71 -38.54 0.34 19.19
N GLU A 72 -39.64 0.95 19.60
CA GLU A 72 -40.04 1.11 21.01
C GLU A 72 -40.51 -0.22 21.66
N GLU A 73 -41.06 -1.15 20.88
CA GLU A 73 -41.42 -2.48 21.37
C GLU A 73 -40.19 -3.37 21.60
N GLU A 74 -39.23 -3.32 20.68
CA GLU A 74 -38.03 -4.15 20.74
C GLU A 74 -36.99 -3.59 21.74
N PHE A 75 -36.79 -2.26 21.74
CA PHE A 75 -35.90 -1.57 22.67
C PHE A 75 -36.68 -0.93 23.81
N SER A 76 -36.11 -0.87 25.00
CA SER A 76 -36.68 -0.17 26.15
C SER A 76 -37.25 1.23 25.83
N GLU A 77 -38.37 1.61 26.47
CA GLU A 77 -38.95 2.97 26.46
C GLU A 77 -37.94 4.07 26.84
N ARG A 78 -36.83 3.71 27.48
CA ARG A 78 -35.74 4.62 27.82
C ARG A 78 -34.94 5.11 26.60
N LEU A 79 -35.07 4.44 25.45
CA LEU A 79 -34.36 4.83 24.23
C LEU A 79 -35.05 6.03 23.58
N ASN A 80 -34.36 7.16 23.46
CA ASN A 80 -34.86 8.28 22.68
C ASN A 80 -34.91 7.92 21.19
N THR A 81 -36.09 7.51 20.71
CA THR A 81 -36.36 7.12 19.32
C THR A 81 -36.15 8.23 18.29
N GLY A 82 -36.06 9.50 18.73
CA GLY A 82 -35.72 10.64 17.88
C GLY A 82 -34.22 10.84 17.64
N ALA A 83 -33.35 10.14 18.36
CA ALA A 83 -31.90 10.23 18.18
C ALA A 83 -31.41 9.39 16.98
N LEU A 84 -30.28 9.81 16.41
CA LEU A 84 -29.59 9.09 15.34
C LEU A 84 -28.72 7.99 15.96
N PHE A 85 -28.90 6.76 15.53
CA PHE A 85 -28.14 5.60 16.03
C PHE A 85 -27.37 4.87 14.92
N SER A 86 -27.19 5.51 13.78
CA SER A 86 -26.50 4.86 12.67
C SER A 86 -25.06 4.56 13.04
N ASN A 87 -24.68 3.31 12.79
CA ASN A 87 -23.43 2.69 13.15
C ASN A 87 -23.15 2.55 14.66
N CYS A 88 -24.15 2.71 15.54
CA CYS A 88 -24.00 2.39 16.96
C CYS A 88 -23.89 0.86 17.18
N THR A 89 -22.84 0.43 17.87
CA THR A 89 -22.59 -0.98 18.22
C THR A 89 -23.34 -1.41 19.49
N ALA A 90 -23.34 -2.70 19.81
CA ALA A 90 -23.94 -3.19 21.06
C ALA A 90 -23.34 -2.52 22.31
N LEU A 91 -22.05 -2.17 22.26
CA LEU A 91 -21.37 -1.46 23.35
C LEU A 91 -21.89 -0.03 23.54
N HIS A 92 -22.23 0.68 22.46
CA HIS A 92 -22.87 2.00 22.58
C HIS A 92 -24.19 1.92 23.34
N TYR A 93 -25.02 0.92 23.02
CA TYR A 93 -26.32 0.71 23.67
C TYR A 93 -26.19 0.31 25.14
N ALA A 94 -25.27 -0.60 25.47
CA ALA A 94 -25.03 -1.00 26.86
C ALA A 94 -24.57 0.19 27.73
N VAL A 95 -23.72 1.07 27.18
CA VAL A 95 -23.24 2.27 27.87
C VAL A 95 -24.36 3.31 28.01
N LEU A 96 -25.16 3.52 26.97
CA LEU A 96 -26.33 4.41 27.02
C LEU A 96 -27.36 3.95 28.06
N ALA A 97 -27.54 2.64 28.22
CA ALA A 97 -28.40 2.05 29.23
C ALA A 97 -27.82 2.13 30.67
N ASP A 98 -26.54 2.49 30.81
CA ASP A 98 -25.78 2.52 32.08
C ASP A 98 -25.68 1.12 32.75
N GLU A 99 -25.65 0.07 31.92
CA GLU A 99 -25.64 -1.34 32.36
C GLU A 99 -24.20 -1.89 32.44
N ILE A 100 -23.57 -1.78 33.62
CA ILE A 100 -22.16 -2.15 33.85
C ILE A 100 -21.88 -3.60 33.45
N GLU A 101 -22.76 -4.53 33.82
CA GLU A 101 -22.58 -5.97 33.60
C GLU A 101 -22.65 -6.33 32.11
N ALA A 102 -23.52 -5.66 31.34
CA ALA A 102 -23.59 -5.83 29.90
C ALA A 102 -22.33 -5.30 29.21
N VAL A 103 -21.83 -4.13 29.65
CA VAL A 103 -20.55 -3.57 29.18
C VAL A 103 -19.40 -4.53 29.46
N GLU A 104 -19.30 -5.08 30.67
CA GLU A 104 -18.27 -6.08 31.00
C GLU A 104 -18.32 -7.32 30.11
N ILE A 105 -19.50 -7.88 29.87
CA ILE A 105 -19.65 -9.09 29.04
C ILE A 105 -19.22 -8.79 27.60
N LEU A 106 -19.65 -7.66 27.03
CA LEU A 106 -19.28 -7.25 25.67
C LEU A 106 -17.75 -7.08 25.54
N LEU A 107 -17.12 -6.37 26.48
CA LEU A 107 -15.67 -6.14 26.47
C LEU A 107 -14.89 -7.45 26.64
N LYS A 108 -15.33 -8.35 27.53
CA LYS A 108 -14.72 -9.69 27.72
C LYS A 108 -14.79 -10.54 26.44
N HIS A 109 -15.83 -10.37 25.62
CA HIS A 109 -15.99 -11.08 24.35
C HIS A 109 -15.40 -10.32 23.15
N GLY A 110 -14.60 -9.28 23.38
CA GLY A 110 -13.80 -8.64 22.33
C GLY A 110 -14.44 -7.44 21.64
N ALA A 111 -15.53 -6.88 22.18
CA ALA A 111 -16.10 -5.62 21.69
C ALA A 111 -15.05 -4.50 21.70
N ASN A 112 -14.97 -3.73 20.62
CA ASN A 112 -14.02 -2.65 20.46
C ASN A 112 -14.55 -1.34 21.07
N PRO A 113 -13.91 -0.81 22.13
CA PRO A 113 -14.35 0.43 22.79
C PRO A 113 -14.03 1.70 21.98
N GLN A 114 -13.33 1.60 20.85
CA GLN A 114 -12.88 2.72 20.03
C GLN A 114 -13.70 2.92 18.75
N VAL A 115 -14.69 2.08 18.47
CA VAL A 115 -15.54 2.21 17.27
C VAL A 115 -16.34 3.50 17.35
N CYS A 116 -16.24 4.33 16.30
CA CYS A 116 -17.06 5.52 16.15
C CYS A 116 -18.33 5.23 15.34
N ASN A 117 -19.45 5.83 15.77
CA ASN A 117 -20.66 5.88 14.96
C ASN A 117 -20.55 6.92 13.81
N ASP A 118 -21.60 7.12 13.01
CA ASP A 118 -21.58 8.05 11.88
C ASP A 118 -21.37 9.53 12.27
N ILE A 119 -21.60 9.87 13.54
CA ILE A 119 -21.42 11.22 14.10
C ILE A 119 -19.98 11.39 14.64
N GLY A 120 -19.22 10.30 14.75
CA GLY A 120 -17.86 10.30 15.28
C GLY A 120 -17.76 10.01 16.78
N HIS A 121 -18.89 9.73 17.46
CA HIS A 121 -18.89 9.42 18.89
C HIS A 121 -18.53 7.96 19.14
N LYS A 122 -17.71 7.74 20.17
CA LYS A 122 -17.32 6.44 20.71
C LYS A 122 -18.29 6.01 21.82
N PRO A 123 -18.29 4.73 22.24
CA PRO A 123 -19.09 4.28 23.38
C PRO A 123 -18.89 5.10 24.65
N ILE A 124 -17.65 5.52 24.95
CA ILE A 124 -17.34 6.33 26.14
C ILE A 124 -18.02 7.70 26.14
N ASP A 125 -18.31 8.28 24.97
CA ASP A 125 -18.95 9.60 24.85
C ASP A 125 -20.43 9.55 25.26
N TYR A 126 -21.01 8.35 25.34
CA TYR A 126 -22.37 8.12 25.86
C TYR A 126 -22.39 7.80 27.36
N ALA A 127 -21.23 7.61 28.01
CA ALA A 127 -21.15 7.33 29.43
C ALA A 127 -21.45 8.59 30.25
N LYS A 128 -22.17 8.42 31.38
CA LYS A 128 -22.36 9.51 32.34
C LYS A 128 -21.02 9.91 32.95
N GLU A 129 -20.81 11.21 33.15
CA GLU A 129 -19.58 11.73 33.78
C GLU A 129 -19.36 11.11 35.17
N ASN A 130 -18.12 10.67 35.44
CA ASN A 130 -17.70 10.03 36.68
C ASN A 130 -18.42 8.71 37.04
N SER A 131 -19.10 8.08 36.07
CA SER A 131 -19.70 6.76 36.26
C SER A 131 -18.67 5.64 36.35
N GLU A 132 -19.04 4.53 36.99
CA GLU A 132 -18.22 3.31 37.00
C GLU A 132 -18.05 2.74 35.58
N VAL A 133 -19.06 2.90 34.71
CA VAL A 133 -18.98 2.53 33.29
C VAL A 133 -17.87 3.31 32.57
N GLN A 134 -17.77 4.62 32.81
CA GLN A 134 -16.72 5.44 32.20
C GLN A 134 -15.32 4.97 32.61
N LYS A 135 -15.11 4.71 33.91
CA LYS A 135 -13.83 4.18 34.43
C LYS A 135 -13.50 2.81 33.85
N LEU A 136 -14.50 1.93 33.75
CA LEU A 136 -14.37 0.61 33.15
C LEU A 136 -13.92 0.72 31.69
N LEU A 137 -14.61 1.53 30.88
CA LEU A 137 -14.26 1.76 29.48
C LEU A 137 -12.87 2.33 29.30
N GLN A 138 -12.45 3.30 30.12
CA GLN A 138 -11.09 3.85 30.08
C GLN A 138 -10.04 2.77 30.35
N SER A 139 -10.25 1.95 31.39
CA SER A 139 -9.32 0.88 31.75
C SER A 139 -9.23 -0.20 30.66
N TYR A 140 -10.36 -0.54 30.04
CA TYR A 140 -10.42 -1.54 28.97
C TYR A 140 -9.92 -0.98 27.64
N ALA A 141 -10.13 0.29 27.34
CA ALA A 141 -9.60 0.94 26.14
C ALA A 141 -8.07 0.82 26.08
N ILE A 142 -7.39 1.11 27.19
CA ILE A 142 -5.93 0.97 27.30
C ILE A 142 -5.51 -0.50 27.10
N LYS A 143 -6.17 -1.44 27.79
CA LYS A 143 -5.88 -2.89 27.64
C LYS A 143 -6.16 -3.40 26.24
N TYR A 144 -7.23 -2.92 25.60
CA TYR A 144 -7.61 -3.29 24.25
C TYR A 144 -6.55 -2.80 23.26
N GLU A 145 -6.11 -1.55 23.39
CA GLU A 145 -5.04 -0.98 22.57
C GLU A 145 -3.74 -1.77 22.72
N GLN A 146 -3.31 -2.06 23.96
CA GLN A 146 -2.15 -2.91 24.23
C GLN A 146 -2.28 -4.30 23.59
N LYS A 147 -3.45 -4.94 23.71
CA LYS A 147 -3.71 -6.25 23.10
C LYS A 147 -3.69 -6.18 21.57
N GLN A 148 -4.21 -5.13 20.96
CA GLN A 148 -4.13 -4.93 19.52
C GLN A 148 -2.69 -4.73 19.06
N GLU A 149 -1.89 -3.94 19.80
CA GLU A 149 -0.47 -3.76 19.54
C GLU A 149 0.30 -5.09 19.65
N GLU A 150 -0.01 -5.93 20.64
CA GLU A 150 0.57 -7.27 20.79
C GLU A 150 0.22 -8.19 19.61
N ILE A 151 -1.05 -8.24 19.19
CA ILE A 151 -1.50 -9.02 18.03
C ILE A 151 -0.80 -8.52 16.76
N GLU A 152 -0.69 -7.21 16.58
CA GLU A 152 0.00 -6.61 15.44
C GLU A 152 1.50 -6.90 15.48
N ALA A 153 2.14 -6.83 16.65
CA ALA A 153 3.52 -7.24 16.86
C ALA A 153 3.76 -8.73 16.54
N GLU A 154 2.88 -9.62 16.99
CA GLU A 154 2.96 -11.05 16.67
C GLU A 154 2.78 -11.31 15.18
N ALA A 155 1.81 -10.64 14.54
CA ALA A 155 1.60 -10.71 13.10
C ALA A 155 2.83 -10.21 12.31
N ARG A 156 3.50 -9.16 12.79
CA ARG A 156 4.77 -8.65 12.23
C ARG A 156 5.90 -9.67 12.37
N ARG A 157 6.00 -10.37 13.50
CA ARG A 157 6.99 -11.44 13.71
C ARG A 157 6.75 -12.65 12.80
N ARG A 158 5.48 -13.07 12.67
CA ARG A 158 5.10 -14.23 11.86
C ARG A 158 5.31 -14.01 10.37
N PHE A 159 5.02 -12.79 9.89
CA PHE A 159 5.20 -12.45 8.49
C PHE A 159 5.94 -11.12 8.36
N PRO A 160 7.28 -11.13 8.29
CA PRO A 160 8.12 -9.94 8.24
C PRO A 160 7.83 -9.02 7.05
N LEU A 161 8.15 -7.74 7.22
CA LEU A 161 7.98 -6.69 6.21
C LEU A 161 8.62 -7.05 4.86
N GLU A 162 9.83 -7.62 4.88
CA GLU A 162 10.55 -8.04 3.67
C GLU A 162 9.72 -9.02 2.84
N GLN A 163 9.14 -10.03 3.49
CA GLN A 163 8.35 -11.06 2.81
C GLN A 163 7.03 -10.50 2.28
N ARG A 164 6.43 -9.52 2.97
CA ARG A 164 5.25 -8.80 2.50
C ARG A 164 5.56 -8.02 1.21
N ILE A 165 6.66 -7.27 1.19
CA ILE A 165 7.06 -6.44 0.06
C ILE A 165 7.47 -7.28 -1.15
N LYS A 166 8.21 -8.37 -0.95
CA LYS A 166 8.67 -9.29 -2.01
C LYS A 166 7.54 -9.96 -2.81
N LYS A 167 6.31 -9.96 -2.29
CA LYS A 167 5.13 -10.41 -3.05
C LYS A 167 4.79 -9.48 -4.21
N PHE A 168 5.16 -8.20 -4.10
CA PHE A 168 4.76 -7.15 -5.05
C PHE A 168 5.95 -6.55 -5.82
N ILE A 169 7.17 -6.64 -5.28
CA ILE A 169 8.41 -6.19 -5.96
C ILE A 169 9.24 -7.40 -6.35
N VAL A 170 9.69 -7.40 -7.60
CA VAL A 170 10.67 -8.35 -8.12
C VAL A 170 12.08 -7.80 -7.89
N GLY A 171 12.94 -8.62 -7.31
CA GLY A 171 14.34 -8.27 -7.08
C GLY A 171 14.53 -7.24 -5.97
N GLN A 172 15.57 -6.41 -6.09
CA GLN A 172 15.88 -5.31 -5.16
C GLN A 172 16.03 -5.74 -3.70
N GLU A 173 16.56 -6.95 -3.50
CA GLU A 173 16.71 -7.61 -2.20
C GLU A 173 17.53 -6.78 -1.19
N GLY A 174 18.58 -6.11 -1.66
CA GLY A 174 19.37 -5.18 -0.84
C GLY A 174 18.53 -3.99 -0.35
N ALA A 175 17.78 -3.35 -1.25
CA ALA A 175 16.95 -2.20 -0.92
C ALA A 175 15.82 -2.56 0.06
N ILE A 176 15.12 -3.66 -0.21
CA ILE A 176 14.03 -4.15 0.64
C ILE A 176 14.55 -4.47 2.05
N ALA A 177 15.67 -5.19 2.16
CA ALA A 177 16.24 -5.56 3.46
C ALA A 177 16.64 -4.34 4.29
N ASN A 178 17.28 -3.35 3.68
CA ASN A 178 17.75 -2.15 4.37
C ASN A 178 16.59 -1.28 4.86
N VAL A 179 15.62 -1.00 3.98
CA VAL A 179 14.41 -0.25 4.35
C VAL A 179 13.63 -0.97 5.44
N SER A 180 13.49 -2.29 5.33
CA SER A 180 12.78 -3.08 6.33
C SER A 180 13.50 -3.12 7.67
N ALA A 181 14.84 -3.16 7.68
CA ALA A 181 15.63 -3.09 8.91
C ALA A 181 15.49 -1.73 9.61
N ALA A 182 15.49 -0.62 8.87
CA ALA A 182 15.29 0.71 9.41
C ALA A 182 13.85 0.91 9.96
N ILE A 183 12.83 0.45 9.24
CA ILE A 183 11.45 0.49 9.72
C ILE A 183 11.27 -0.40 10.95
N ARG A 184 11.84 -1.61 10.96
CA ARG A 184 11.79 -2.50 12.12
C ARG A 184 12.43 -1.86 13.35
N ARG A 185 13.56 -1.16 13.18
CA ARG A 185 14.19 -0.40 14.26
C ARG A 185 13.22 0.66 14.81
N LYS A 186 12.57 1.43 13.93
CA LYS A 186 11.55 2.42 14.31
C LYS A 186 10.38 1.80 15.07
N GLU A 187 9.77 0.75 14.52
CA GLU A 187 8.62 0.05 15.11
C GLU A 187 8.90 -0.59 16.48
N ASN A 188 10.16 -0.89 16.79
CA ASN A 188 10.57 -1.49 18.07
C ASN A 188 11.25 -0.47 19.00
N GLY A 189 11.20 0.83 18.71
CA GLY A 189 11.78 1.88 19.55
C GLY A 189 13.31 1.97 19.54
N TRP A 190 13.99 1.34 18.56
CA TRP A 190 15.44 1.40 18.39
C TRP A 190 15.85 2.49 17.40
N TYR A 191 15.33 3.70 17.58
CA TYR A 191 15.58 4.84 16.71
C TYR A 191 15.64 6.15 17.51
N ASP A 192 16.08 7.20 16.83
CA ASP A 192 16.08 8.55 17.40
C ASP A 192 14.67 9.15 17.32
N GLU A 193 14.03 9.36 18.46
CA GLU A 193 12.66 9.91 18.53
C GLU A 193 12.62 11.41 18.17
N ASP A 194 13.75 12.12 18.20
CA ASP A 194 13.80 13.55 17.91
C ASP A 194 13.88 13.86 16.41
N HIS A 195 14.24 12.87 15.59
CA HIS A 195 14.46 13.04 14.16
C HIS A 195 13.65 12.03 13.33
N PRO A 196 13.02 12.47 12.24
CA PRO A 196 12.27 11.57 11.39
C PRO A 196 13.19 10.61 10.62
N LEU A 197 12.62 9.50 10.17
CA LEU A 197 13.35 8.52 9.37
C LEU A 197 13.45 9.02 7.93
N VAL A 198 14.67 9.23 7.42
CA VAL A 198 14.91 9.83 6.09
C VAL A 198 15.71 8.88 5.21
N PHE A 199 15.16 8.52 4.06
CA PHE A 199 15.82 7.69 3.05
C PHE A 199 16.14 8.46 1.78
N LEU A 200 17.27 8.14 1.16
CA LEU A 200 17.57 8.54 -0.22
C LEU A 200 17.66 7.29 -1.11
N PHE A 201 16.68 7.10 -1.98
CA PHE A 201 16.61 6.02 -2.95
C PHE A 201 17.34 6.41 -4.23
N MET A 202 18.40 5.69 -4.57
CA MET A 202 19.24 5.94 -5.73
C MET A 202 19.17 4.78 -6.72
N GLY A 203 19.19 5.10 -8.02
CA GLY A 203 19.25 4.11 -9.11
C GLY A 203 18.59 4.63 -10.38
N SER A 204 18.56 3.82 -11.44
CA SER A 204 17.92 4.19 -12.72
C SER A 204 16.42 4.45 -12.61
N SER A 205 15.83 5.06 -13.64
CA SER A 205 14.38 5.21 -13.74
C SER A 205 13.71 3.84 -13.88
N GLY A 206 12.47 3.71 -13.41
CA GLY A 206 11.69 2.47 -13.59
C GLY A 206 12.20 1.24 -12.82
N ILE A 207 13.16 1.37 -11.91
CA ILE A 207 13.76 0.25 -11.17
C ILE A 207 12.98 -0.17 -9.90
N GLY A 208 11.95 0.58 -9.51
CA GLY A 208 11.09 0.26 -8.36
C GLY A 208 11.20 1.17 -7.12
N LYS A 209 11.92 2.29 -7.21
CA LYS A 209 12.06 3.28 -6.10
C LYS A 209 10.70 3.73 -5.53
N THR A 210 9.85 4.28 -6.39
CA THR A 210 8.51 4.79 -6.04
C THR A 210 7.57 3.67 -5.58
N GLU A 211 7.69 2.47 -6.16
CA GLU A 211 6.86 1.32 -5.77
C GLU A 211 7.21 0.82 -4.37
N LEU A 212 8.50 0.80 -4.00
CA LEU A 212 8.89 0.44 -2.63
C LEU A 212 8.31 1.43 -1.61
N ALA A 213 8.35 2.74 -1.91
CA ALA A 213 7.77 3.77 -1.05
C ALA A 213 6.25 3.58 -0.85
N LYS A 214 5.51 3.29 -1.92
CA LYS A 214 4.07 2.99 -1.84
C LYS A 214 3.79 1.76 -0.98
N LEU A 215 4.59 0.70 -1.11
CA LEU A 215 4.42 -0.53 -0.33
C LEU A 215 4.74 -0.32 1.14
N VAL A 216 5.75 0.49 1.47
CA VAL A 216 6.04 0.90 2.85
C VAL A 216 4.84 1.63 3.45
N ALA A 217 4.25 2.58 2.73
CA ALA A 217 3.07 3.30 3.19
C ALA A 217 1.86 2.40 3.40
N ARG A 218 1.59 1.48 2.46
CA ARG A 218 0.53 0.47 2.60
C ARG A 218 0.76 -0.47 3.78
N TYR A 219 2.00 -0.82 4.07
CA TYR A 219 2.32 -1.65 5.22
C TYR A 219 2.03 -0.92 6.54
N LEU A 220 2.51 0.33 6.67
CA LEU A 220 2.40 1.10 7.92
C LEU A 220 0.98 1.59 8.19
N HIS A 221 0.23 1.94 7.15
CA HIS A 221 -1.05 2.62 7.30
C HIS A 221 -2.23 1.87 6.67
N LYS A 222 -2.02 0.63 6.22
CA LYS A 222 -3.04 -0.20 5.56
C LYS A 222 -3.61 0.57 4.35
N ASP A 223 -4.93 0.72 4.24
CA ASP A 223 -5.59 1.39 3.10
C ASP A 223 -5.88 2.88 3.33
N LYS A 224 -5.24 3.54 4.31
CA LYS A 224 -5.41 4.97 4.55
C LYS A 224 -4.81 5.80 3.40
N LYS A 225 -5.67 6.30 2.50
CA LYS A 225 -5.28 7.08 1.31
C LYS A 225 -4.40 8.30 1.64
N ASN A 226 -4.67 8.98 2.75
CA ASN A 226 -3.96 10.22 3.13
C ASN A 226 -2.59 9.97 3.77
N ALA A 227 -2.20 8.71 3.98
CA ALA A 227 -0.97 8.36 4.66
C ALA A 227 0.22 8.17 3.70
N PHE A 228 -0.01 8.24 2.38
CA PHE A 228 1.04 8.32 1.37
C PHE A 228 0.97 9.68 0.67
N ILE A 229 1.96 10.51 0.91
CA ILE A 229 2.09 11.84 0.32
C ILE A 229 3.15 11.76 -0.76
N ARG A 230 2.82 12.13 -2.00
CA ARG A 230 3.79 12.18 -3.11
C ARG A 230 3.90 13.59 -3.63
N LEU A 231 5.12 14.09 -3.72
CA LEU A 231 5.47 15.39 -4.28
C LEU A 231 6.52 15.19 -5.36
N ASP A 232 6.24 15.66 -6.57
CA ASP A 232 7.18 15.64 -7.68
C ASP A 232 8.08 16.88 -7.59
N MET A 233 9.38 16.67 -7.36
CA MET A 233 10.32 17.77 -7.19
C MET A 233 10.62 18.51 -8.49
N SER A 234 10.21 17.98 -9.65
CA SER A 234 10.22 18.71 -10.91
C SER A 234 9.23 19.88 -10.93
N GLU A 235 8.21 19.90 -10.06
CA GLU A 235 7.28 21.04 -9.89
C GLU A 235 7.83 22.14 -8.97
N TYR A 236 9.06 21.98 -8.46
CA TYR A 236 9.72 22.91 -7.54
C TYR A 236 11.11 23.30 -8.04
N GLN A 237 11.27 23.44 -9.36
CA GLN A 237 12.53 23.84 -9.99
C GLN A 237 12.82 25.33 -9.79
N GLU A 238 11.77 26.14 -9.69
CA GLU A 238 11.88 27.59 -9.56
C GLU A 238 11.72 28.06 -8.11
N LYS A 239 12.43 29.14 -7.76
CA LYS A 239 12.42 29.70 -6.39
C LYS A 239 11.01 30.06 -5.89
N GLN A 240 10.13 30.53 -6.76
CA GLN A 240 8.77 30.95 -6.39
C GLN A 240 7.88 29.76 -6.04
N GLU A 241 8.18 28.57 -6.57
CA GLU A 241 7.38 27.36 -6.37
C GLU A 241 7.61 26.74 -4.99
N VAL A 242 8.73 27.05 -4.34
CA VAL A 242 9.04 26.65 -2.96
C VAL A 242 7.94 27.06 -1.99
N ALA A 243 7.31 28.22 -2.23
CA ALA A 243 6.19 28.69 -1.41
C ALA A 243 4.96 27.76 -1.50
N LYS A 244 4.76 27.02 -2.60
CA LYS A 244 3.66 26.04 -2.72
C LYS A 244 3.81 24.89 -1.71
N LEU A 245 5.05 24.57 -1.30
CA LEU A 245 5.35 23.47 -0.39
C LEU A 245 4.87 23.75 1.04
N ILE A 246 5.20 24.94 1.56
CA ILE A 246 4.94 25.34 2.96
C ILE A 246 3.78 26.33 3.14
N GLY A 247 3.44 27.05 2.07
CA GLY A 247 2.44 28.12 2.04
C GLY A 247 3.09 29.47 1.75
N SER A 248 2.37 30.35 1.06
CA SER A 248 2.82 31.73 0.85
C SER A 248 2.85 32.51 2.17
N PRO A 249 3.75 33.50 2.32
CA PRO A 249 3.77 34.38 3.49
C PRO A 249 2.50 35.26 3.62
N PRO A 250 2.24 35.87 4.79
CA PRO A 250 1.12 36.79 4.98
C PRO A 250 1.15 37.95 3.99
N GLY A 251 0.03 38.18 3.31
CA GLY A 251 -0.13 39.27 2.32
C GLY A 251 -0.02 38.85 0.85
N TYR A 252 0.24 37.57 0.55
CA TYR A 252 0.26 37.04 -0.82
C TYR A 252 -0.98 36.17 -1.13
N HIS A 253 -1.37 36.07 -2.40
CA HIS A 253 -2.49 35.21 -2.82
C HIS A 253 -2.18 33.73 -2.50
N GLY A 254 -3.17 33.01 -1.95
CA GLY A 254 -3.01 31.61 -1.50
C GLY A 254 -2.49 31.45 -0.07
N HIS A 255 -2.29 32.55 0.66
CA HIS A 255 -1.88 32.53 2.08
C HIS A 255 -2.86 31.73 2.97
N ASP A 256 -4.15 31.71 2.64
CA ASP A 256 -5.15 31.11 3.54
C ASP A 256 -5.22 29.58 3.53
N ASP A 257 -4.74 28.95 2.46
CA ASP A 257 -4.90 27.52 2.22
C ASP A 257 -3.80 26.65 2.84
N GLY A 258 -2.71 27.26 3.30
CA GLY A 258 -1.48 26.56 3.73
C GLY A 258 -0.71 25.95 2.56
N GLY A 259 0.44 25.36 2.84
CA GLY A 259 1.24 24.63 1.85
C GLY A 259 0.74 23.23 1.57
N GLN A 260 1.12 22.69 0.42
CA GLN A 260 0.75 21.33 0.02
C GLN A 260 1.26 20.28 1.01
N LEU A 261 2.53 20.40 1.45
CA LEU A 261 3.12 19.46 2.41
C LEU A 261 2.57 19.68 3.82
N THR A 262 2.52 20.95 4.25
CA THR A 262 2.05 21.30 5.60
C THR A 262 0.59 20.88 5.82
N LYS A 263 -0.30 21.10 4.84
CA LYS A 263 -1.71 20.69 4.93
C LYS A 263 -1.88 19.18 5.04
N GLN A 264 -1.11 18.42 4.26
CA GLN A 264 -1.20 16.96 4.25
C GLN A 264 -0.59 16.34 5.51
N LEU A 265 0.56 16.84 5.98
CA LEU A 265 1.16 16.39 7.25
C LEU A 265 0.32 16.79 8.47
N LYS A 266 -0.37 17.93 8.44
CA LYS A 266 -1.34 18.28 9.48
C LYS A 266 -2.49 17.29 9.57
N ALA A 267 -2.93 16.72 8.43
CA ALA A 267 -3.97 15.71 8.40
C ALA A 267 -3.47 14.30 8.78
N CYS A 268 -2.20 13.99 8.48
CA CYS A 268 -1.56 12.72 8.80
C CYS A 268 -0.09 12.93 9.21
N PRO A 269 0.19 13.21 10.50
CA PRO A 269 1.55 13.55 10.97
C PRO A 269 2.58 12.43 10.84
N ASN A 270 2.12 11.18 10.83
CA ASN A 270 2.96 9.99 10.69
C ASN A 270 3.01 9.43 9.27
N ALA A 271 2.63 10.21 8.25
CA ALA A 271 2.58 9.75 6.86
C ALA A 271 3.97 9.36 6.30
N VAL A 272 3.94 8.54 5.25
CA VAL A 272 5.09 8.32 4.37
C VAL A 272 5.08 9.37 3.27
N VAL A 273 6.11 10.21 3.25
CA VAL A 273 6.27 11.32 2.30
C VAL A 273 7.33 10.97 1.27
N LEU A 274 6.95 10.92 0.00
CA LEU A 274 7.81 10.68 -1.14
C LEU A 274 8.12 12.00 -1.86
N PHE A 275 9.38 12.43 -1.82
CA PHE A 275 9.93 13.48 -2.66
C PHE A 275 10.57 12.83 -3.89
N ASP A 276 9.84 12.79 -5.00
CA ASP A 276 10.28 12.14 -6.24
C ASP A 276 11.22 13.06 -7.02
N GLU A 277 12.31 12.53 -7.56
CA GLU A 277 13.29 13.25 -8.39
C GLU A 277 13.90 14.49 -7.71
N VAL A 278 14.35 14.33 -6.45
CA VAL A 278 14.88 15.44 -5.63
C VAL A 278 16.11 16.13 -6.23
N ASP A 279 16.80 15.50 -7.17
CA ASP A 279 17.87 16.15 -7.94
C ASP A 279 17.39 17.29 -8.86
N LYS A 280 16.09 17.38 -9.14
CA LYS A 280 15.51 18.47 -9.92
C LYS A 280 15.08 19.67 -9.06
N ALA A 281 15.01 19.51 -7.74
CA ALA A 281 14.51 20.56 -6.85
C ALA A 281 15.43 21.79 -6.83
N HIS A 282 14.82 22.97 -6.67
CA HIS A 282 15.56 24.20 -6.36
C HIS A 282 16.29 24.07 -5.01
N PRO A 283 17.51 24.63 -4.84
CA PRO A 283 18.27 24.56 -3.58
C PRO A 283 17.52 25.09 -2.34
N ASP A 284 16.58 26.02 -2.51
CA ASP A 284 15.77 26.54 -1.39
C ASP A 284 14.78 25.51 -0.84
N VAL A 285 14.34 24.54 -1.65
CA VAL A 285 13.56 23.38 -1.17
C VAL A 285 14.39 22.57 -0.17
N LEU A 286 15.68 22.38 -0.45
CA LEU A 286 16.59 21.66 0.44
C LEU A 286 16.77 22.40 1.78
N THR A 287 16.63 23.73 1.81
CA THR A 287 16.67 24.50 3.07
C THR A 287 15.50 24.12 3.96
N VAL A 288 14.31 24.02 3.38
CA VAL A 288 13.09 23.61 4.10
C VAL A 288 13.21 22.16 4.57
N MET A 289 13.72 21.27 3.72
CA MET A 289 13.95 19.87 4.07
C MET A 289 14.98 19.70 5.19
N LEU A 290 16.05 20.50 5.20
CA LEU A 290 17.03 20.51 6.29
C LEU A 290 16.35 20.78 7.63
N GLN A 291 15.58 21.85 7.74
CA GLN A 291 14.85 22.15 8.97
C GLN A 291 13.92 20.99 9.37
N LEU A 292 13.20 20.42 8.40
CA LEU A 292 12.29 19.32 8.64
C LEU A 292 13.00 18.07 9.16
N PHE A 293 14.15 17.71 8.60
CA PHE A 293 14.92 16.53 9.00
C PHE A 293 15.71 16.78 10.29
N ASP A 294 16.02 18.04 10.61
CA ASP A 294 16.75 18.44 11.81
C ASP A 294 15.86 18.53 13.04
N GLU A 295 14.71 19.18 12.91
CA GLU A 295 13.84 19.51 14.05
C GLU A 295 12.63 18.57 14.12
N GLY A 296 12.40 17.77 13.08
CA GLY A 296 11.18 16.97 12.94
C GLY A 296 9.94 17.84 12.85
N ARG A 297 10.06 19.11 12.44
CA ARG A 297 9.01 20.12 12.47
C ARG A 297 8.99 20.95 11.20
N LEU A 298 7.80 21.39 10.82
CA LEU A 298 7.58 22.27 9.67
C LEU A 298 6.69 23.43 10.07
N THR A 299 7.10 24.66 9.76
CA THR A 299 6.31 25.86 10.00
C THR A 299 5.61 26.26 8.71
N ASP A 300 4.28 26.41 8.74
CA ASP A 300 3.53 26.89 7.59
C ASP A 300 3.74 28.40 7.35
N GLY A 301 3.25 28.90 6.21
CA GLY A 301 3.32 30.33 5.87
C GLY A 301 2.63 31.26 6.88
N LYS A 302 1.76 30.74 7.77
CA LYS A 302 1.08 31.50 8.84
C LYS A 302 1.85 31.47 10.16
N GLY A 303 2.99 30.78 10.24
CA GLY A 303 3.76 30.63 11.47
C GLY A 303 3.28 29.49 12.37
N LYS A 304 2.38 28.62 11.91
CA LYS A 304 1.94 27.45 12.68
C LYS A 304 2.89 26.28 12.45
N THR A 305 3.46 25.78 13.54
CA THR A 305 4.36 24.62 13.53
C THR A 305 3.58 23.30 13.55
N ILE A 306 4.03 22.34 12.76
CA ILE A 306 3.51 20.98 12.66
C ILE A 306 4.64 20.03 13.03
N GLU A 307 4.38 19.13 13.98
CA GLU A 307 5.32 18.09 14.40
C GLU A 307 5.17 16.85 13.52
N CYS A 308 6.30 16.40 12.97
CA CYS A 308 6.39 15.39 11.92
C CYS A 308 7.47 14.34 12.22
N LYS A 309 7.89 14.19 13.50
CA LYS A 309 8.93 13.24 13.94
C LYS A 309 8.57 11.79 13.57
N ASP A 310 7.29 11.45 13.63
CA ASP A 310 6.80 10.11 13.29
C ASP A 310 6.69 9.84 11.78
N ALA A 311 6.77 10.87 10.94
CA ALA A 311 6.76 10.69 9.49
C ALA A 311 7.99 9.90 8.99
N ILE A 312 7.85 9.30 7.82
CA ILE A 312 8.96 8.69 7.09
C ILE A 312 9.13 9.44 5.78
N PHE A 313 10.30 10.01 5.57
CA PHE A 313 10.63 10.74 4.36
C PHE A 313 11.45 9.85 3.43
N ILE A 314 11.01 9.72 2.19
CA ILE A 314 11.71 8.99 1.15
C ILE A 314 11.97 9.97 0.02
N MET A 315 13.23 10.13 -0.35
CA MET A 315 13.64 10.91 -1.51
C MET A 315 14.07 9.96 -2.62
N THR A 316 13.69 10.21 -3.87
CA THR A 316 14.24 9.46 -5.01
C THR A 316 15.18 10.35 -5.81
N SER A 317 16.25 9.76 -6.34
CA SER A 317 17.14 10.45 -7.26
C SER A 317 17.70 9.50 -8.31
N ASN A 318 17.92 10.04 -9.51
CA ASN A 318 18.61 9.35 -10.59
C ASN A 318 20.11 9.74 -10.66
N LEU A 319 20.62 10.52 -9.69
CA LEU A 319 22.05 10.82 -9.59
C LEU A 319 22.87 9.54 -9.42
N ALA A 320 24.08 9.53 -10.00
CA ALA A 320 25.01 8.40 -10.01
C ALA A 320 24.42 7.08 -10.58
N SER A 321 23.29 7.13 -11.29
CA SER A 321 22.61 5.94 -11.79
C SER A 321 23.49 5.14 -12.75
N ASP A 322 24.23 5.81 -13.63
CA ASP A 322 25.14 5.15 -14.58
C ASP A 322 26.32 4.47 -13.89
N GLU A 323 26.92 5.11 -12.88
CA GLU A 323 27.98 4.53 -12.07
C GLU A 323 27.48 3.31 -11.29
N ILE A 324 26.32 3.44 -10.64
CA ILE A 324 25.68 2.37 -9.88
C ILE A 324 25.37 1.19 -10.80
N ALA A 325 24.82 1.46 -11.98
CA ALA A 325 24.46 0.45 -12.95
C ALA A 325 25.70 -0.32 -13.46
N ARG A 326 26.75 0.39 -13.87
CA ARG A 326 28.01 -0.22 -14.33
C ARG A 326 28.64 -1.08 -13.24
N HIS A 327 28.74 -0.56 -12.02
CA HIS A 327 29.33 -1.30 -10.91
C HIS A 327 28.49 -2.54 -10.53
N ALA A 328 27.17 -2.43 -10.55
CA ALA A 328 26.28 -3.56 -10.28
C ALA A 328 26.39 -4.67 -11.34
N LEU A 329 26.51 -4.30 -12.62
CA LEU A 329 26.74 -5.25 -13.71
C LEU A 329 28.08 -5.96 -13.56
N GLN A 330 29.14 -5.22 -13.20
CA GLN A 330 30.45 -5.80 -12.91
C GLN A 330 30.39 -6.81 -11.74
N LEU A 331 29.79 -6.43 -10.61
CA LEU A 331 29.65 -7.32 -9.45
C LEU A 331 28.89 -8.61 -9.78
N ARG A 332 27.90 -8.52 -10.68
CA ARG A 332 27.15 -9.69 -11.15
C ARG A 332 27.95 -10.58 -12.09
N ALA A 333 28.80 -10.00 -12.94
CA ALA A 333 29.69 -10.77 -13.80
C ALA A 333 30.71 -11.53 -12.95
N GLU A 334 31.35 -10.84 -12.00
CA GLU A 334 32.31 -11.46 -11.06
C GLU A 334 31.66 -12.59 -10.24
N ALA A 335 30.44 -12.36 -9.74
CA ALA A 335 29.61 -13.36 -9.07
C ALA A 335 29.35 -14.60 -9.95
N ALA A 336 28.94 -14.38 -11.20
CA ALA A 336 28.65 -15.46 -12.14
C ALA A 336 29.91 -16.29 -12.48
N GLU A 337 31.06 -15.63 -12.66
CA GLU A 337 32.35 -16.28 -12.88
C GLU A 337 32.74 -17.15 -11.67
N LEU A 338 32.68 -16.61 -10.45
CA LEU A 338 32.97 -17.35 -9.22
C LEU A 338 32.02 -18.55 -9.04
N ALA A 339 30.73 -18.39 -9.34
CA ALA A 339 29.76 -19.48 -9.31
C ALA A 339 30.14 -20.59 -10.31
N SER A 340 30.48 -20.23 -11.55
CA SER A 340 30.92 -21.21 -12.56
C SER A 340 32.19 -21.98 -12.14
N GLN A 341 33.14 -21.32 -11.48
CA GLN A 341 34.36 -21.95 -10.97
C GLN A 341 34.05 -22.92 -9.80
N ARG A 342 33.05 -22.60 -8.97
CA ARG A 342 32.58 -23.52 -7.91
C ARG A 342 31.88 -24.75 -8.48
N TYR A 343 31.12 -24.62 -9.57
CA TYR A 343 30.48 -25.77 -10.22
C TYR A 343 31.47 -26.79 -10.79
N SER A 344 32.67 -26.37 -11.21
CA SER A 344 33.72 -27.31 -11.63
C SER A 344 34.33 -28.12 -10.46
N ASN A 345 34.27 -27.61 -9.23
CA ASN A 345 34.80 -28.26 -8.04
C ASN A 345 33.66 -28.81 -7.17
N LYS A 346 33.18 -30.03 -7.48
CA LYS A 346 32.07 -30.70 -6.77
C LYS A 346 32.20 -30.67 -5.24
N THR A 347 31.26 -30.00 -4.58
CA THR A 347 30.49 -30.54 -3.45
C THR A 347 29.15 -29.81 -3.42
N GLY A 348 28.06 -30.58 -3.44
CA GLY A 348 26.69 -30.08 -3.42
C GLY A 348 26.40 -29.37 -2.11
N ASP A 349 26.01 -28.10 -2.25
CA ASP A 349 24.88 -27.44 -1.60
C ASP A 349 25.17 -25.94 -1.57
N SER A 350 24.40 -25.19 -2.36
CA SER A 350 23.81 -23.92 -1.95
C SER A 350 23.24 -23.21 -3.17
N GLU A 351 21.91 -23.12 -3.22
CA GLU A 351 21.24 -21.96 -3.82
C GLU A 351 21.58 -20.70 -2.98
N MET A 352 22.84 -20.27 -3.00
CA MET A 352 23.19 -18.92 -2.61
C MET A 352 22.86 -18.05 -3.80
N VAL A 353 21.65 -17.49 -3.80
CA VAL A 353 21.37 -16.27 -4.56
C VAL A 353 22.37 -15.23 -4.06
N GLU A 354 23.47 -15.02 -4.79
CA GLU A 354 24.50 -14.09 -4.37
C GLU A 354 23.89 -12.69 -4.27
N LYS A 355 23.74 -12.24 -3.02
CA LYS A 355 23.17 -10.94 -2.69
C LYS A 355 24.20 -9.89 -3.09
N VAL A 356 24.07 -9.38 -4.31
CA VAL A 356 24.91 -8.27 -4.79
C VAL A 356 24.62 -7.05 -3.93
N THR A 357 25.66 -6.55 -3.26
CA THR A 357 25.58 -5.35 -2.43
C THR A 357 26.67 -4.38 -2.85
N ILE A 358 26.34 -3.09 -2.80
CA ILE A 358 27.32 -2.05 -3.12
C ILE A 358 28.32 -1.94 -1.98
N SER A 359 29.60 -2.06 -2.33
CA SER A 359 30.72 -1.97 -1.39
C SER A 359 30.81 -0.59 -0.72
N LYS A 360 31.35 -0.54 0.50
CA LYS A 360 31.56 0.72 1.23
C LYS A 360 32.47 1.68 0.44
N SER A 361 33.53 1.16 -0.18
CA SER A 361 34.48 1.95 -0.97
C SER A 361 33.82 2.62 -2.17
N PHE A 362 32.91 1.95 -2.87
CA PHE A 362 32.17 2.55 -3.98
C PHE A 362 31.26 3.69 -3.51
N LYS A 363 30.56 3.49 -2.38
CA LYS A 363 29.70 4.54 -1.78
C LYS A 363 30.52 5.80 -1.47
N GLU A 364 31.64 5.64 -0.78
CA GLU A 364 32.48 6.75 -0.31
C GLU A 364 33.23 7.47 -1.43
N ASN A 365 33.77 6.72 -2.40
CA ASN A 365 34.68 7.28 -3.40
C ASN A 365 33.99 7.69 -4.71
N VAL A 366 32.79 7.15 -4.99
CA VAL A 366 32.07 7.43 -6.25
C VAL A 366 30.77 8.18 -5.99
N VAL A 367 29.88 7.60 -5.17
CA VAL A 367 28.53 8.14 -4.97
C VAL A 367 28.56 9.42 -4.15
N HIS A 368 29.21 9.41 -2.97
CA HIS A 368 29.25 10.57 -2.08
C HIS A 368 29.80 11.85 -2.74
N PRO A 369 30.89 11.82 -3.53
CA PRO A 369 31.37 12.98 -4.27
C PRO A 369 30.34 13.55 -5.26
N ILE A 370 29.59 12.70 -5.97
CA ILE A 370 28.54 13.12 -6.90
C ILE A 370 27.42 13.83 -6.13
N LEU A 371 26.95 13.23 -5.03
CA LEU A 371 25.91 13.82 -4.18
C LEU A 371 26.35 15.16 -3.58
N LYS A 372 27.60 15.24 -3.08
CA LYS A 372 28.19 16.46 -2.53
C LYS A 372 28.23 17.57 -3.56
N LYS A 373 28.70 17.25 -4.78
CA LYS A 373 28.78 18.21 -5.89
C LYS A 373 27.40 18.74 -6.29
N HIS A 374 26.40 17.86 -6.30
CA HIS A 374 25.04 18.22 -6.70
C HIS A 374 24.34 19.09 -5.66
N PHE A 375 24.21 18.59 -4.42
CA PHE A 375 23.43 19.28 -3.38
C PHE A 375 24.15 20.48 -2.78
N LYS A 376 25.48 20.57 -2.88
CA LYS A 376 26.34 21.68 -2.40
C LYS A 376 26.21 22.01 -0.91
N ARG A 377 25.46 21.21 -0.14
CA ARG A 377 25.18 21.40 1.29
C ARG A 377 25.50 20.10 2.01
N TYR A 378 26.61 20.11 2.75
CA TYR A 378 27.10 18.92 3.42
C TYR A 378 26.19 18.50 4.57
N GLU A 379 25.53 19.46 5.23
CA GLU A 379 24.61 19.18 6.33
C GLU A 379 23.45 18.29 5.85
N PHE A 380 22.97 18.50 4.63
CA PHE A 380 21.82 17.77 4.10
C PHE A 380 22.08 16.27 4.01
N LEU A 381 23.26 15.88 3.54
CA LEU A 381 23.64 14.46 3.47
C LEU A 381 23.79 13.83 4.85
N GLY A 382 24.17 14.61 5.87
CA GLY A 382 24.28 14.15 7.25
C GLY A 382 22.94 13.83 7.92
N ARG A 383 21.82 14.32 7.36
CA ARG A 383 20.46 14.11 7.88
C ARG A 383 19.73 12.94 7.24
N ILE A 384 20.31 12.35 6.21
CA ILE A 384 19.78 11.15 5.57
C ILE A 384 20.14 9.96 6.46
N THR A 385 19.12 9.28 7.02
CA THR A 385 19.32 8.08 7.83
C THR A 385 20.00 6.97 7.05
N GLU A 386 19.55 6.71 5.82
CA GLU A 386 20.14 5.67 4.97
C GLU A 386 19.99 5.97 3.47
N ILE A 387 21.09 5.78 2.72
CA ILE A 387 21.09 5.81 1.26
C ILE A 387 20.87 4.39 0.74
N ILE A 388 19.78 4.20 0.01
CA ILE A 388 19.31 2.92 -0.50
C ILE A 388 19.60 2.83 -1.99
N TYR A 389 20.30 1.78 -2.41
CA TYR A 389 20.73 1.58 -3.78
C TYR A 389 19.87 0.53 -4.48
N PHE A 390 19.25 0.93 -5.57
CA PHE A 390 18.50 0.07 -6.47
C PHE A 390 19.38 -0.30 -7.65
N LEU A 391 19.49 -1.60 -7.90
CA LEU A 391 20.40 -2.14 -8.91
C LEU A 391 19.62 -2.46 -10.18
N PRO A 392 20.24 -2.42 -11.38
CA PRO A 392 19.65 -2.94 -12.61
C PRO A 392 19.06 -4.34 -12.40
N PHE A 393 18.05 -4.74 -13.16
CA PHE A 393 17.48 -6.09 -13.01
C PHE A 393 18.41 -7.17 -13.59
N SER A 394 18.45 -8.33 -12.95
CA SER A 394 19.16 -9.51 -13.46
C SER A 394 18.32 -10.20 -14.55
N LYS A 395 18.91 -11.12 -15.33
CA LYS A 395 18.16 -11.87 -16.34
C LYS A 395 16.97 -12.64 -15.75
N SER A 396 17.12 -13.25 -14.57
CA SER A 396 16.03 -13.95 -13.89
C SER A 396 14.95 -13.01 -13.36
N GLU A 397 15.33 -11.83 -12.87
CA GLU A 397 14.40 -10.78 -12.45
C GLU A 397 13.61 -10.23 -13.65
N LEU A 398 14.27 -10.00 -14.79
CA LEU A 398 13.65 -9.54 -16.03
C LEU A 398 12.63 -10.53 -16.58
N LEU A 399 12.95 -11.83 -16.59
CA LEU A 399 12.02 -12.86 -17.02
C LEU A 399 10.75 -12.86 -16.16
N LYS A 400 10.91 -12.75 -14.84
CA LYS A 400 9.77 -12.66 -13.90
C LYS A 400 8.96 -11.38 -14.11
N LEU A 401 9.60 -10.23 -14.30
CA LEU A 401 8.93 -8.96 -14.58
C LEU A 401 8.13 -9.01 -15.89
N THR A 402 8.73 -9.56 -16.94
CA THR A 402 8.10 -9.72 -18.25
C THR A 402 6.90 -10.64 -18.17
N GLN A 403 7.01 -11.76 -17.44
CA GLN A 403 5.91 -12.67 -17.20
C GLN A 403 4.75 -11.97 -16.47
N MET A 404 5.04 -11.23 -15.39
CA MET A 404 4.01 -10.50 -14.64
C MET A 404 3.32 -9.44 -15.50
N GLU A 405 4.04 -8.75 -16.38
CA GLU A 405 3.45 -7.76 -17.29
C GLU A 405 2.54 -8.43 -18.35
N LEU A 406 2.95 -9.58 -18.90
CA LEU A 406 2.10 -10.36 -19.82
C LEU A 406 0.84 -10.91 -19.13
N GLU A 407 0.96 -11.39 -17.89
CA GLU A 407 -0.16 -11.86 -17.07
C GLU A 407 -1.17 -10.72 -16.81
N HIS A 408 -0.69 -9.52 -16.47
CA HIS A 408 -1.53 -8.32 -16.31
C HIS A 408 -2.30 -7.98 -17.59
N TRP A 409 -1.65 -8.07 -18.76
CA TRP A 409 -2.34 -7.86 -20.04
C TRP A 409 -3.30 -9.00 -20.40
N ALA A 410 -2.98 -10.24 -20.04
CA ALA A 410 -3.86 -11.39 -20.24
C ALA A 410 -5.15 -11.26 -19.41
N GLU A 411 -5.04 -10.82 -18.15
CA GLU A 411 -6.19 -10.52 -17.29
C GLU A 411 -7.06 -9.42 -17.90
N LYS A 412 -6.46 -8.30 -18.32
CA LYS A 412 -7.18 -7.21 -19.00
C LYS A 412 -7.88 -7.68 -20.29
N ALA A 413 -7.20 -8.51 -21.09
CA ALA A 413 -7.77 -9.06 -22.32
C ALA A 413 -8.98 -9.97 -22.03
N LYS A 414 -8.90 -10.76 -20.97
CA LYS A 414 -10.00 -11.62 -20.51
C LYS A 414 -11.18 -10.81 -19.99
N GLU A 415 -10.94 -9.81 -19.14
CA GLU A 415 -12.00 -8.97 -18.56
C GLU A 415 -12.73 -8.12 -19.61
N ARG A 416 -11.99 -7.46 -20.50
CA ARG A 416 -12.56 -6.50 -21.45
C ARG A 416 -13.05 -7.12 -22.75
N HIS A 417 -12.38 -8.17 -23.21
CA HIS A 417 -12.60 -8.74 -24.54
C HIS A 417 -12.98 -10.23 -24.51
N ASN A 418 -12.98 -10.87 -23.33
CA ASN A 418 -13.16 -12.32 -23.18
C ASN A 418 -12.19 -13.11 -24.06
N ILE A 419 -10.93 -12.63 -24.14
CA ILE A 419 -9.87 -13.27 -24.91
C ILE A 419 -8.98 -14.04 -23.93
N GLU A 420 -8.68 -15.29 -24.27
CA GLU A 420 -7.70 -16.10 -23.55
C GLU A 420 -6.33 -15.95 -24.22
N LEU A 421 -5.41 -15.24 -23.57
CA LEU A 421 -4.06 -15.00 -24.07
C LEU A 421 -3.08 -16.00 -23.45
N THR A 422 -2.30 -16.69 -24.29
CA THR A 422 -1.25 -17.63 -23.87
C THR A 422 0.02 -17.38 -24.71
N TRP A 423 1.18 -17.80 -24.22
CA TRP A 423 2.45 -17.55 -24.91
C TRP A 423 3.50 -18.63 -24.63
N ASP A 424 4.49 -18.72 -25.52
CA ASP A 424 5.66 -19.58 -25.36
C ASP A 424 6.74 -18.97 -24.45
N ARG A 425 7.59 -19.82 -23.88
CA ARG A 425 8.71 -19.38 -23.04
C ARG A 425 9.73 -18.54 -23.81
N GLN A 426 9.96 -18.81 -25.10
CA GLN A 426 10.88 -18.02 -25.92
C GLN A 426 10.44 -16.55 -26.06
N LEU A 427 9.13 -16.27 -25.98
CA LEU A 427 8.63 -14.89 -26.01
C LEU A 427 9.19 -14.07 -24.85
N LEU A 428 9.29 -14.67 -23.66
CA LEU A 428 9.86 -13.98 -22.49
C LEU A 428 11.31 -13.58 -22.73
N GLU A 429 12.10 -14.45 -23.36
CA GLU A 429 13.53 -14.19 -23.62
C GLU A 429 13.71 -13.04 -24.61
N ILE A 430 12.96 -13.02 -25.70
CA ILE A 430 13.00 -11.93 -26.70
C ILE A 430 12.54 -10.60 -26.10
N LEU A 431 11.46 -10.60 -25.31
CA LEU A 431 10.99 -9.38 -24.68
C LEU A 431 12.00 -8.83 -23.67
N CYS A 432 12.77 -9.71 -23.00
CA CYS A 432 13.86 -9.29 -22.12
C CYS A 432 15.03 -8.64 -22.87
N GLU A 433 15.26 -8.95 -24.15
CA GLU A 433 16.30 -8.29 -24.97
C GLU A 433 16.01 -6.81 -25.19
N GLY A 434 14.73 -6.40 -25.12
CA GLY A 434 14.32 -5.00 -25.14
C GLY A 434 14.59 -4.23 -23.84
N TYR A 435 15.26 -4.84 -22.86
CA TYR A 435 15.59 -4.18 -21.60
C TYR A 435 16.64 -3.09 -21.78
N ASP A 436 16.29 -1.89 -21.32
CA ASP A 436 17.22 -0.76 -21.20
C ASP A 436 17.50 -0.46 -19.72
N VAL A 437 18.78 -0.47 -19.34
CA VAL A 437 19.26 -0.24 -17.98
C VAL A 437 18.94 1.17 -17.47
N HIS A 438 18.85 2.17 -18.34
CA HIS A 438 18.54 3.55 -17.96
C HIS A 438 17.04 3.73 -17.67
N TYR A 439 16.18 2.99 -18.37
CA TYR A 439 14.71 3.07 -18.21
C TYR A 439 14.11 1.97 -17.31
N GLY A 440 14.92 0.99 -16.89
CA GLY A 440 14.51 -0.05 -15.95
C GLY A 440 13.31 -0.85 -16.49
N ALA A 441 12.39 -1.25 -15.62
CA ALA A 441 11.23 -2.06 -16.00
C ALA A 441 10.27 -1.35 -16.97
N ARG A 442 10.37 -0.02 -17.15
CA ARG A 442 9.55 0.72 -18.13
C ARG A 442 9.87 0.29 -19.56
N SER A 443 11.14 -0.06 -19.85
CA SER A 443 11.54 -0.59 -21.16
C SER A 443 10.82 -1.89 -21.50
N ILE A 444 10.73 -2.82 -20.54
CA ILE A 444 9.98 -4.08 -20.69
C ILE A 444 8.50 -3.83 -20.95
N LYS A 445 7.86 -2.92 -20.21
CA LYS A 445 6.45 -2.58 -20.44
C LYS A 445 6.22 -2.07 -21.86
N HIS A 446 7.08 -1.15 -22.30
CA HIS A 446 7.03 -0.63 -23.65
C HIS A 446 7.26 -1.73 -24.70
N GLU A 447 8.18 -2.66 -24.45
CA GLU A 447 8.47 -3.75 -25.39
C GLU A 447 7.32 -4.76 -25.49
N VAL A 448 6.68 -5.11 -24.37
CA VAL A 448 5.45 -5.90 -24.33
C VAL A 448 4.33 -5.21 -25.11
N GLU A 449 4.11 -3.91 -24.86
CA GLU A 449 3.10 -3.13 -25.57
C GLU A 449 3.39 -3.10 -27.08
N ARG A 450 4.63 -2.81 -27.46
CA ARG A 450 5.05 -2.68 -28.86
C ARG A 450 4.98 -4.00 -29.64
N ARG A 451 5.48 -5.11 -29.08
CA ARG A 451 5.61 -6.40 -29.81
C ARG A 451 4.42 -7.33 -29.64
N VAL A 452 3.62 -7.17 -28.58
CA VAL A 452 2.50 -8.09 -28.30
C VAL A 452 1.17 -7.35 -28.38
N ILE A 453 1.00 -6.28 -27.61
CA ILE A 453 -0.31 -5.63 -27.45
C ILE A 453 -0.71 -4.86 -28.71
N ASN A 454 0.21 -4.12 -29.34
CA ASN A 454 -0.06 -3.37 -30.55
C ASN A 454 -0.45 -4.30 -31.72
N PRO A 455 0.30 -5.38 -32.03
CA PRO A 455 -0.14 -6.36 -33.02
C PRO A 455 -1.46 -7.04 -32.68
N LEU A 456 -1.70 -7.34 -31.39
CA LEU A 456 -2.97 -7.92 -30.95
C LEU A 456 -4.15 -6.97 -31.19
N ALA A 457 -3.97 -5.68 -30.89
CA ALA A 457 -4.98 -4.64 -31.11
C ALA A 457 -5.26 -4.44 -32.62
N ASP A 458 -4.22 -4.35 -33.45
CA ASP A 458 -4.33 -4.23 -34.91
C ASP A 458 -5.02 -5.46 -35.53
N ALA A 459 -4.67 -6.67 -35.08
CA ALA A 459 -5.30 -7.89 -35.54
C ALA A 459 -6.79 -7.98 -35.13
N GLN A 460 -7.15 -7.46 -33.95
CA GLN A 460 -8.55 -7.36 -33.53
C GLN A 460 -9.32 -6.33 -34.36
N GLU A 461 -8.72 -5.17 -34.66
CA GLU A 461 -9.32 -4.13 -35.51
C GLU A 461 -9.59 -4.63 -36.93
N LYS A 462 -8.65 -5.39 -37.49
CA LYS A 462 -8.78 -6.09 -38.77
C LYS A 462 -9.75 -7.29 -38.73
N GLN A 463 -10.43 -7.51 -37.61
CA GLN A 463 -11.40 -8.59 -37.39
C GLN A 463 -10.82 -10.00 -37.63
N LEU A 464 -9.52 -10.19 -37.42
CA LEU A 464 -8.87 -11.49 -37.60
C LEU A 464 -9.27 -12.50 -36.51
N PHE A 465 -9.73 -12.01 -35.36
CA PHE A 465 -10.37 -12.79 -34.31
C PHE A 465 -11.46 -11.98 -33.61
N THR A 466 -12.39 -12.68 -32.94
CA THR A 466 -13.53 -12.05 -32.25
C THR A 466 -13.46 -12.24 -30.73
N LYS A 467 -14.32 -11.53 -29.98
CA LYS A 467 -14.51 -11.77 -28.53
C LYS A 467 -14.79 -13.26 -28.27
N GLY A 468 -14.17 -13.82 -27.24
CA GLY A 468 -14.26 -15.26 -26.92
C GLY A 468 -13.20 -16.16 -27.59
N SER A 469 -12.26 -15.60 -28.35
CA SER A 469 -11.18 -16.36 -29.00
C SER A 469 -10.03 -16.65 -28.03
N SER A 470 -9.27 -17.72 -28.29
CA SER A 470 -7.99 -17.97 -27.65
C SER A 470 -6.88 -17.54 -28.61
N VAL A 471 -5.94 -16.73 -28.12
CA VAL A 471 -4.78 -16.26 -28.89
C VAL A 471 -3.53 -16.80 -28.23
N HIS A 472 -2.69 -17.45 -29.01
CA HIS A 472 -1.42 -17.99 -28.59
C HIS A 472 -0.29 -17.21 -29.29
N VAL A 473 0.61 -16.62 -28.51
CA VAL A 473 1.71 -15.80 -29.01
C VAL A 473 2.97 -16.65 -29.12
N THR A 474 3.51 -16.75 -30.32
CA THR A 474 4.68 -17.58 -30.64
C THR A 474 5.80 -16.70 -31.20
N VAL A 475 7.04 -17.18 -31.08
CA VAL A 475 8.21 -16.54 -31.66
C VAL A 475 8.68 -17.37 -32.85
N GLU A 476 8.93 -16.71 -33.98
CA GLU A 476 9.67 -17.29 -35.10
C GLU A 476 11.02 -16.60 -35.26
N TYR A 477 12.09 -17.40 -35.18
CA TYR A 477 13.44 -16.97 -35.48
C TYR A 477 13.68 -17.07 -36.99
N ASN A 478 14.28 -16.04 -37.56
CA ASN A 478 14.60 -16.04 -38.98
C ASN A 478 15.85 -16.94 -39.21
N GLU A 479 15.67 -18.09 -39.86
CA GLU A 479 16.74 -19.10 -40.03
C GLU A 479 17.94 -18.56 -40.83
N ASP A 480 17.74 -17.57 -41.72
CA ASP A 480 18.81 -16.95 -42.51
C ASP A 480 19.79 -16.11 -41.67
N ALA A 481 19.39 -15.65 -40.48
CA ALA A 481 20.25 -14.87 -39.57
C ALA A 481 21.20 -15.74 -38.73
N LEU A 482 20.90 -17.04 -38.57
CA LEU A 482 21.75 -17.97 -37.81
C LEU A 482 23.07 -18.29 -38.51
N ASN A 483 23.18 -18.03 -39.83
CA ASN A 483 24.38 -18.27 -40.63
C ASN A 483 25.25 -17.02 -40.85
N SER A 484 24.84 -15.83 -40.42
CA SER A 484 25.64 -14.60 -40.52
C SER A 484 26.20 -14.21 -39.16
N GLN A 485 27.51 -13.93 -39.06
CA GLN A 485 28.19 -13.48 -37.84
C GLN A 485 27.77 -12.07 -37.33
N ASP A 486 26.66 -11.52 -37.84
CA ASP A 486 26.09 -10.25 -37.40
C ASP A 486 25.12 -10.51 -36.23
N ALA A 487 25.59 -10.34 -34.99
CA ALA A 487 24.77 -10.50 -33.78
C ALA A 487 23.54 -9.58 -33.74
N ASP A 488 23.54 -8.47 -34.49
CA ASP A 488 22.44 -7.50 -34.57
C ASP A 488 21.27 -7.94 -35.47
N LYS A 489 21.36 -9.08 -36.18
CA LYS A 489 20.30 -9.56 -37.11
C LYS A 489 19.46 -10.73 -36.59
N VAL A 490 19.72 -11.27 -35.41
CA VAL A 490 18.90 -12.33 -34.80
C VAL A 490 17.64 -11.73 -34.15
N ALA A 491 16.89 -10.90 -34.87
CA ALA A 491 15.64 -10.35 -34.39
C ALA A 491 14.53 -11.39 -34.61
N GLY A 492 14.23 -12.19 -33.59
CA GLY A 492 13.05 -13.08 -33.63
C GLY A 492 11.78 -12.25 -33.81
N SER A 493 10.95 -12.65 -34.78
CA SER A 493 9.67 -12.01 -35.05
C SER A 493 8.58 -12.61 -34.17
N VAL A 494 7.76 -11.76 -33.54
CA VAL A 494 6.61 -12.21 -32.74
C VAL A 494 5.43 -12.41 -33.68
N LYS A 495 4.83 -13.59 -33.64
CA LYS A 495 3.64 -13.94 -34.43
C LYS A 495 2.47 -14.33 -33.55
N LEU A 496 1.27 -14.06 -34.04
CA LEU A 496 0.03 -14.34 -33.32
C LEU A 496 -0.65 -15.56 -33.97
N GLN A 497 -0.79 -16.64 -33.20
CA GLN A 497 -1.58 -17.80 -33.60
C GLN A 497 -2.97 -17.72 -32.97
N VAL A 498 -4.00 -17.54 -33.79
CA VAL A 498 -5.39 -17.51 -33.29
C VAL A 498 -5.97 -18.92 -33.30
N ARG A 499 -6.50 -19.35 -32.15
CA ARG A 499 -7.30 -20.56 -31.97
C ARG A 499 -8.76 -20.16 -31.70
N SER A 500 -9.60 -20.22 -32.73
CA SER A 500 -11.03 -19.93 -32.59
C SER A 500 -11.83 -21.19 -32.23
N LYS A 501 -12.71 -21.10 -31.22
CA LYS A 501 -13.67 -22.17 -30.88
C LYS A 501 -14.67 -22.48 -32.00
N ARG A 502 -14.85 -21.58 -32.99
CA ARG A 502 -15.83 -21.74 -34.08
C ARG A 502 -15.27 -22.28 -35.39
N GLN A 503 -13.94 -22.32 -35.55
CA GLN A 503 -13.30 -22.93 -36.72
C GLN A 503 -12.00 -23.59 -36.28
N ALA A 504 -11.91 -24.91 -36.41
CA ALA A 504 -10.68 -25.69 -36.26
C ALA A 504 -9.70 -25.40 -37.42
N LYS A 505 -9.33 -24.13 -37.61
CA LYS A 505 -8.27 -23.69 -38.53
C LYS A 505 -7.33 -22.78 -37.76
N ASN A 506 -6.11 -23.24 -37.52
CA ASN A 506 -5.02 -22.41 -37.03
C ASN A 506 -4.71 -21.37 -38.13
N LYS A 507 -4.80 -20.09 -37.80
CA LYS A 507 -4.36 -19.01 -38.69
C LYS A 507 -3.18 -18.31 -38.02
N LEU A 508 -2.00 -18.41 -38.65
CA LEU A 508 -0.86 -17.57 -38.29
C LEU A 508 -1.11 -16.16 -38.82
N ILE A 509 -0.88 -15.17 -37.97
CA ILE A 509 -1.04 -13.74 -38.25
C ILE A 509 0.26 -13.04 -37.90
#